data_AF-A0A136LXL8-F1
#
_entry.id   AF-A0A136LXL8-F1
#
_cell.length_a   1.000
_cell.length_b   1.000
_cell.length_c   1.000
_cell.angle_alpha   90.00
_cell.angle_beta   90.00
_cell.angle_gamma   90.00
#
_symmetry.space_group_name_H-M   'P 1'
#
loop_
_entity.id
_entity.type
_entity.pdbx_description
1 polymer ?
#
loop_
_entity_poly.entity_id
_entity_poly.type
_entity_poly.pdbx_seq_one_letter_code
_entity_poly.pdbx_strand_id
1 'polypeptide(L)' 'MDNKQLLIEPETLISEIAELYPEVVDYLVHEYGFHCIGCFASHFETFEQGAFVHGIVGDDFNEMLVKANELAQTTQS' A
#
# COMPACT_ATOMS: atom_id res chain seq x y z
N MET A 1 -11.53 -17.85 -14.54
CA MET A 1 -11.58 -17.15 -13.25
C MET A 1 -10.15 -16.71 -13.02
N ASP A 2 -9.84 -15.48 -13.41
CA ASP A 2 -8.50 -14.93 -13.26
C ASP A 2 -8.20 -14.86 -11.78
N ASN A 3 -7.40 -15.81 -11.27
CA ASN A 3 -6.81 -15.74 -9.95
C ASN A 3 -5.79 -14.60 -9.98
N LYS A 4 -6.27 -13.36 -9.91
CA LYS A 4 -5.41 -12.20 -9.68
C LYS A 4 -4.96 -12.31 -8.21
N GLN A 5 -3.82 -12.94 -8.00
CA GLN A 5 -3.21 -13.05 -6.69
C GLN A 5 -2.96 -11.63 -6.18
N LEU A 6 -3.59 -11.27 -5.07
CA LEU A 6 -3.28 -10.02 -4.39
C LEU A 6 -1.88 -10.17 -3.80
N LEU A 7 -0.99 -9.25 -4.15
CA LEU A 7 0.37 -9.16 -3.61
C LEU A 7 0.40 -8.35 -2.33
N ILE A 8 -0.54 -7.41 -2.20
CA ILE A 8 -0.71 -6.56 -1.03
C ILE A 8 -2.13 -6.81 -0.50
N GLU A 9 -2.22 -7.22 0.75
CA GLU A 9 -3.45 -7.41 1.50
C GLU A 9 -3.62 -6.26 2.52
N PRO A 10 -4.84 -6.00 3.04
CA PRO A 10 -5.06 -4.97 4.06
C PRO A 10 -4.16 -5.11 5.30
N GLU A 11 -3.83 -6.36 5.65
CA GLU A 11 -2.99 -6.73 6.79
C GLU A 11 -1.48 -6.69 6.49
N THR A 12 -1.08 -6.50 5.22
CA THR A 12 0.34 -6.40 4.84
C THR A 12 0.95 -5.18 5.53
N LEU A 13 2.15 -5.36 6.09
CA LEU A 13 2.86 -4.28 6.77
C LEU A 13 3.36 -3.24 5.77
N ILE A 14 3.24 -1.97 6.11
CA ILE A 14 3.72 -0.87 5.26
C ILE A 14 5.24 -0.99 5.04
N SER A 15 6.00 -1.44 6.05
CA SER A 15 7.43 -1.72 5.88
C SER A 15 7.72 -2.78 4.82
N GLU A 16 6.92 -3.85 4.77
CA GLU A 16 7.07 -4.92 3.78
C GLU A 16 6.75 -4.40 2.38
N ILE A 17 5.69 -3.60 2.24
CA ILE A 17 5.36 -2.92 0.98
C ILE A 17 6.51 -2.01 0.55
N ALA A 18 7.12 -1.28 1.49
CA ALA A 18 8.21 -0.38 1.19
C ALA A 18 9.50 -1.08 0.77
N GLU A 19 9.76 -2.27 1.30
CA GLU A 19 10.91 -3.09 0.93
C GLU A 19 10.73 -3.79 -0.41
N LEU A 20 9.53 -4.30 -0.70
CA LEU A 20 9.24 -5.14 -1.87
C LEU A 20 8.76 -4.34 -3.08
N TYR A 21 8.04 -3.24 -2.86
CA TYR A 21 7.30 -2.50 -3.88
C TYR A 21 7.57 -0.99 -3.79
N PRO A 22 8.78 -0.53 -4.12
CA PRO A 22 9.16 0.88 -4.03
C PRO A 22 8.27 1.81 -4.89
N GLU A 23 7.71 1.33 -5.99
CA GLU A 23 6.72 2.06 -6.80
C GLU A 23 5.39 2.31 -6.06
N VAL A 24 5.00 1.40 -5.18
CA VAL A 24 3.80 1.58 -4.35
C VAL A 24 4.05 2.66 -3.32
N VAL A 25 5.26 2.74 -2.77
CA VAL A 25 5.66 3.83 -1.86
C VAL A 25 5.56 5.18 -2.57
N ASP A 26 6.09 5.29 -3.79
CA ASP A 26 6.03 6.54 -4.56
C ASP A 26 4.58 7.01 -4.76
N TYR A 27 3.69 6.07 -5.11
CA TYR A 27 2.25 6.32 -5.22
C TYR A 27 1.64 6.80 -3.90
N LEU A 28 1.92 6.12 -2.77
CA LEU A 28 1.38 6.51 -1.46
C LEU A 28 1.88 7.88 -1.00
N VAL A 29 3.15 8.21 -1.27
CA VAL A 29 3.72 9.51 -0.94
C VAL A 29 3.12 10.61 -1.81
N HIS A 30 3.02 10.41 -3.12
CA HIS A 30 2.57 11.44 -4.06
C HIS A 30 1.05 11.66 -4.04
N GLU A 31 0.26 10.59 -3.96
CA GLU A 31 -1.21 10.68 -4.07
C GLU A 31 -1.89 10.85 -2.70
N TYR A 32 -1.32 10.28 -1.64
CA TYR A 32 -1.93 10.26 -0.30
C TYR A 32 -1.10 10.93 0.79
N GLY A 33 0.07 11.46 0.45
CA GLY A 33 0.89 12.26 1.37
C GLY A 33 1.54 11.46 2.49
N PHE A 34 1.78 10.17 2.30
CA PHE A 34 2.43 9.26 3.26
C PHE A 34 3.95 9.52 3.41
N HIS A 35 4.35 10.76 3.63
CA HIS A 35 5.76 11.17 3.80
C HIS A 35 6.46 10.46 4.98
N CYS A 36 5.69 9.82 5.86
CA CYS A 36 6.19 9.08 7.01
C CYS A 36 6.41 7.56 6.77
N ILE A 37 6.22 7.03 5.55
CA ILE A 37 6.39 5.59 5.25
C ILE A 37 7.77 5.04 5.66
N GLY A 38 8.83 5.86 5.64
CA GLY A 38 10.17 5.47 6.07
C GLY A 38 10.43 5.57 7.57
N CYS A 39 9.44 5.93 8.39
CA CYS A 39 9.59 6.09 9.84
C CYS A 39 9.44 4.75 10.57
N PHE A 40 9.99 4.62 11.79
CA PHE A 40 9.87 3.40 12.61
C PHE A 40 8.41 2.93 12.82
N ALA A 41 7.45 3.85 12.75
CA ALA A 41 6.02 3.53 12.86
C ALA A 41 5.53 2.56 11.75
N SER A 42 6.08 2.64 10.53
CA SER A 42 5.64 1.80 9.41
C SER A 42 5.94 0.30 9.58
N HIS A 43 6.83 -0.05 10.51
CA HIS A 43 7.13 -1.45 10.84
C HIS A 43 6.05 -2.11 11.70
N PHE A 44 5.12 -1.32 12.25
CA PHE A 44 4.03 -1.79 13.11
C PHE A 44 2.65 -1.46 12.55
N GLU A 45 2.61 -0.76 11.42
CA GLU A 45 1.38 -0.30 10.81
C GLU A 45 1.07 -1.14 9.56
N THR A 46 -0.14 -1.71 9.53
CA THR A 46 -0.67 -2.38 8.34
C THR A 46 -1.13 -1.36 7.30
N PHE A 47 -1.24 -1.79 6.05
CA PHE A 47 -1.70 -0.94 4.96
C PHE A 47 -3.06 -0.27 5.26
N GLU A 48 -4.02 -1.04 5.79
CA GLU A 48 -5.34 -0.52 6.19
C GLU A 48 -5.24 0.47 7.36
N GLN A 49 -4.42 0.18 8.37
CA GLN A 49 -4.26 1.07 9.52
C GLN A 49 -3.63 2.41 9.12
N GLY A 50 -2.62 2.40 8.26
CA GLY A 50 -2.02 3.63 7.75
C GLY A 50 -3.01 4.43 6.90
N ALA A 51 -3.78 3.75 6.05
CA ALA A 51 -4.89 4.37 5.31
C ALA A 51 -5.88 5.06 6.25
N PHE A 52 -6.27 4.36 7.31
CA PHE A 52 -7.21 4.85 8.32
C PHE A 52 -6.70 6.09 9.07
N VAL A 53 -5.42 6.12 9.46
CA VAL A 53 -4.79 7.30 10.11
C VAL A 53 -4.84 8.53 9.21
N HIS A 54 -4.77 8.31 7.89
CA HIS A 54 -4.89 9.36 6.88
C HIS A 54 -6.34 9.62 6.43
N GLY A 55 -7.34 8.97 7.05
CA GLY A 55 -8.76 9.18 6.77
C GLY A 55 -9.28 8.49 5.50
N ILE A 56 -8.53 7.54 4.95
CA ILE A 56 -8.89 6.79 3.74
C ILE A 56 -9.58 5.50 4.16
N VAL A 57 -10.88 5.36 3.86
CA VAL A 57 -11.72 4.24 4.30
C VAL A 57 -12.76 3.87 3.25
N GLY A 58 -13.29 2.65 3.33
CA GLY A 58 -14.38 2.21 2.46
C GLY A 58 -13.94 2.10 1.00
N ASP A 59 -14.69 2.75 0.10
CA ASP A 59 -14.44 2.68 -1.34
C ASP A 59 -13.09 3.32 -1.71
N ASP A 60 -12.70 4.42 -1.06
CA ASP A 60 -11.41 5.08 -1.30
C ASP A 60 -10.24 4.15 -0.95
N PHE A 61 -10.38 3.35 0.12
CA PHE A 61 -9.38 2.35 0.49
C PHE A 61 -9.33 1.21 -0.53
N ASN A 62 -10.49 0.75 -1.01
CA ASN A 62 -10.53 -0.30 -2.04
C ASN A 62 -9.86 0.16 -3.34
N GLU A 63 -10.09 1.40 -3.76
CA GLU A 63 -9.42 1.98 -4.95
C GLU A 63 -7.91 2.06 -4.74
N MET A 64 -7.47 2.52 -3.57
CA MET A 64 -6.06 2.58 -3.21
C MET A 64 -5.40 1.19 -3.23
N LEU A 65 -6.08 0.18 -2.65
CA LEU A 65 -5.59 -1.20 -2.60
C LEU A 65 -5.49 -1.84 -3.99
N VAL A 66 -6.48 -1.61 -4.85
CA VAL A 66 -6.43 -2.07 -6.25
C VAL A 66 -5.24 -1.44 -6.95
N LYS A 67 -5.05 -0.12 -6.82
CA LYS A 67 -3.96 0.58 -7.49
C LYS A 67 -2.60 0.15 -6.99
N ALA A 68 -2.43 -0.01 -5.68
CA ALA A 68 -1.21 -0.53 -5.08
C ALA A 68 -0.87 -1.93 -5.63
N ASN A 69 -1.86 -2.82 -5.75
CA ASN A 69 -1.67 -4.15 -6.31
C ASN A 69 -1.31 -4.14 -7.81
N GLU A 70 -1.85 -3.21 -8.60
CA GLU A 70 -1.46 -3.03 -10.00
C GLU A 70 0.01 -2.62 -10.14
N LEU A 71 0.46 -1.69 -9.30
CA LEU A 71 1.84 -1.23 -9.26
C LEU A 71 2.79 -2.36 -8.85
N ALA A 72 2.45 -3.09 -7.77
CA ALA A 72 3.23 -4.23 -7.29
C ALA A 72 3.38 -5.37 -8.32
N GLN A 73 2.39 -5.56 -9.21
CA GLN A 73 2.47 -6.53 -10.31
C GLN A 73 3.41 -6.08 -11.44
N THR A 74 3.57 -4.78 -11.62
CA THR A 74 4.36 -4.21 -12.73
C THR A 74 5.86 -4.35 -12.48
N THR A 75 6.29 -4.39 -11.22
CA THR A 75 7.71 -4.51 -10.84
C THR A 75 8.31 -5.91 -11.02
N GLN A 76 7.48 -6.92 -11.31
CA GLN A 76 7.94 -8.28 -11.63
C GLN A 76 8.06 -8.59 -13.13
N SER A 77 7.97 -7.58 -14.01
CA SER A 77 8.06 -7.75 -15.48
C SER A 77 9.47 -7.51 -16.06
#